data_AF-A0A5B9HR35-F1
#
_entry.id   AF-A0A5B9HR35-F1
#
_cell.length_a   1.000
_cell.length_b   1.000
_cell.length_c   1.000
_cell.angle_alpha   90.00
_cell.angle_beta   90.00
_cell.angle_gamma   90.00
#
_symmetry.space_group_name_H-M   'P 1'
#
loop_
_entity.id
_entity.type
_entity.pdbx_description
1 polymer ?
#
loop_
_entity_poly.entity_id
_entity_poly.type
_entity_poly.pdbx_seq_one_letter_code
_entity_poly.pdbx_strand_id
1 'polypeptide(L)'
;MEKYDPNKHYHIGYYEDGYDLEVMAYKRINEPVWDAYIPHYEADDFYKKVEGMKLGKYIDDYGIMVYSFGNDIDDDEARIIFEKWLKKNGIV
;
A
#
# COMPACT_ATOMS: atom_id res chain seq x y z
N MET A 1 21.24 5.78 -4.89
CA MET A 1 20.59 6.55 -3.80
C MET A 1 19.40 5.75 -3.36
N GLU A 2 19.22 5.57 -2.05
CA GLU A 2 17.98 5.01 -1.51
C GLU A 2 16.80 5.89 -1.95
N LYS A 3 15.69 5.27 -2.32
CA LYS A 3 14.47 5.98 -2.74
C LYS A 3 13.63 6.41 -1.53
N TYR A 4 13.69 5.62 -0.46
CA TYR A 4 12.84 5.76 0.73
C TYR A 4 13.67 5.99 1.99
N ASP A 5 13.11 6.74 2.93
CA ASP A 5 13.69 6.95 4.25
C ASP A 5 13.58 5.65 5.05
N PRO A 6 14.70 5.01 5.44
CA PRO A 6 14.69 3.70 6.10
C PRO A 6 14.03 3.73 7.48
N ASN A 7 13.86 4.91 8.08
CA ASN A 7 13.25 5.07 9.40
C ASN A 7 11.75 5.37 9.33
N LYS A 8 11.17 5.46 8.11
CA LYS A 8 9.78 5.87 7.91
C LYS A 8 9.03 4.90 7.01
N HIS A 9 8.27 4.03 7.67
CA HIS A 9 7.22 3.24 7.07
C HIS A 9 5.93 3.41 7.88
N TYR A 10 4.80 3.12 7.24
CA TYR A 10 3.48 3.29 7.82
C TYR A 10 2.56 2.18 7.33
N HIS A 11 1.81 1.54 8.23
CA HIS A 11 0.87 0.46 7.90
C HIS A 11 -0.53 1.04 7.75
N ILE A 12 -1.24 0.66 6.68
CA ILE A 12 -2.61 1.11 6.39
C ILE A 12 -3.49 -0.12 6.24
N GLY A 13 -4.38 -0.32 7.21
CA GLY A 13 -5.25 -1.49 7.28
C GLY A 13 -6.71 -1.23 6.96
N TYR A 14 -7.36 -2.22 6.35
CA TYR A 14 -8.80 -2.36 6.17
C TYR A 14 -9.28 -3.63 6.88
N TYR A 15 -10.05 -3.44 7.95
CA TYR A 15 -10.46 -4.52 8.88
C TYR A 15 -11.98 -4.64 9.02
N GLU A 16 -12.72 -4.18 8.01
CA GLU A 16 -14.18 -4.22 7.99
C GLU A 16 -14.69 -5.43 7.18
N ASP A 17 -15.97 -5.77 7.32
CA ASP A 17 -16.63 -6.83 6.54
C ASP A 17 -15.94 -8.21 6.57
N GLY A 18 -15.19 -8.49 7.64
CA GLY A 18 -14.45 -9.75 7.82
C GLY A 18 -13.12 -9.82 7.06
N TYR A 19 -12.68 -8.71 6.46
CA TYR A 19 -11.38 -8.58 5.84
C TYR A 19 -10.29 -8.28 6.87
N ASP A 20 -9.08 -8.72 6.55
CA ASP A 20 -7.83 -8.36 7.24
C ASP A 20 -6.79 -8.08 6.15
N LEU A 21 -6.83 -6.85 5.62
CA LEU A 21 -6.01 -6.42 4.48
C LEU A 21 -5.14 -5.23 4.89
N GLU A 22 -3.88 -5.25 4.48
CA GLU A 22 -2.93 -4.19 4.85
C GLU A 22 -2.00 -3.83 3.67
N VAL A 23 -1.57 -2.57 3.64
CA VAL A 23 -0.46 -2.11 2.82
C VAL A 23 0.59 -1.41 3.68
N MET A 24 1.85 -1.52 3.27
CA MET A 24 2.96 -0.78 3.85
C MET A 24 3.32 0.41 2.95
N ALA A 25 3.26 1.62 3.50
CA ALA A 25 3.65 2.84 2.84
C ALA A 25 5.06 3.28 3.24
N TYR A 26 5.89 3.66 2.26
CA TYR A 26 7.26 4.14 2.49
C TYR A 26 7.44 5.59 2.06
N LYS A 27 8.13 6.36 2.89
CA LYS A 27 8.34 7.80 2.69
C LYS A 27 9.46 8.05 1.67
N ARG A 28 9.19 8.73 0.56
CA ARG A 28 10.25 9.18 -0.36
C ARG A 28 11.14 10.23 0.32
N ILE A 29 12.47 10.12 0.17
CA ILE A 29 13.43 10.98 0.91
C ILE A 29 13.30 12.47 0.56
N ASN A 30 13.13 12.81 -0.72
CA ASN A 30 13.19 14.19 -1.22
C ASN A 30 11.87 14.71 -1.80
N GLU A 31 10.77 13.98 -1.62
CA GLU A 31 9.46 14.32 -2.17
C GLU A 31 8.43 14.24 -1.05
N PRO A 32 7.40 15.10 -0.99
CA PRO A 32 6.31 15.02 0.00
C PRO A 32 5.30 13.91 -0.36
N VAL A 33 5.80 12.73 -0.75
CA VAL A 33 5.02 11.58 -1.22
C VAL A 33 5.37 10.32 -0.43
N TRP A 34 4.36 9.48 -0.22
CA TRP A 34 4.46 8.10 0.23
C TRP A 34 4.04 7.16 -0.90
N ASP A 35 4.70 6.01 -1.01
CA ASP A 35 4.31 4.94 -1.93
C ASP A 35 3.79 3.74 -1.13
N ALA A 36 2.58 3.29 -1.42
CA ALA A 36 1.95 2.14 -0.77
C ALA A 36 2.24 0.85 -1.54
N TYR A 37 2.62 -0.17 -0.78
CA TYR A 37 3.01 -1.49 -1.26
C TYR A 37 2.17 -2.57 -0.59
N ILE A 38 1.80 -3.58 -1.37
CA ILE A 38 1.41 -4.86 -0.81
C ILE A 38 2.71 -5.67 -0.65
N PRO A 39 3.16 -5.90 0.60
CA PRO A 39 4.45 -6.51 0.85
C PRO A 39 4.47 -7.97 0.38
N HIS A 40 5.58 -8.38 -0.24
CA HIS A 40 5.73 -9.75 -0.75
C HIS A 40 5.80 -10.80 0.35
N TYR A 41 6.23 -10.44 1.57
CA TYR A 41 6.31 -11.38 2.69
C TYR A 41 4.95 -11.71 3.31
N GLU A 42 3.92 -10.90 3.04
CA GLU A 42 2.50 -11.23 3.31
C GLU A 42 1.91 -11.99 2.12
N ALA A 43 2.56 -13.09 1.72
CA ALA A 43 2.20 -13.93 0.56
C ALA A 43 0.87 -14.72 0.74
N ASP A 44 -0.08 -14.11 1.45
CA ASP A 44 -1.44 -14.53 1.63
C ASP A 44 -2.28 -14.28 0.36
N ASP A 45 -3.55 -14.69 0.40
CA ASP A 45 -4.48 -14.61 -0.73
C ASP A 45 -4.60 -13.19 -1.31
N PHE A 46 -4.36 -12.15 -0.49
CA PHE A 46 -4.40 -10.76 -0.94
C PHE A 46 -3.31 -10.43 -1.96
N TYR A 47 -2.04 -10.75 -1.68
CA TYR A 47 -0.93 -10.51 -2.61
C TYR A 47 -1.18 -11.20 -3.94
N LYS A 48 -1.54 -12.49 -3.90
CA LYS A 48 -1.80 -13.30 -5.09
C LYS A 48 -3.00 -12.80 -5.88
N LYS A 49 -4.06 -12.33 -5.20
CA LYS A 49 -5.23 -11.73 -5.84
C LYS A 49 -4.81 -10.47 -6.61
N VAL A 50 -4.06 -9.57 -5.99
CA VAL A 50 -3.58 -8.35 -6.66
C VAL A 50 -2.63 -8.65 -7.82
N GLU A 51 -1.69 -9.59 -7.63
CA GLU A 51 -0.79 -10.06 -8.67
C GLU A 51 -1.56 -10.64 -9.87
N GLY A 52 -2.52 -11.54 -9.61
CA GLY A 52 -3.36 -12.16 -10.64
C GLY A 52 -4.24 -11.15 -11.38
N MET A 53 -4.69 -10.11 -10.69
CA MET A 53 -5.42 -8.97 -11.27
C MET A 53 -4.50 -7.98 -12.00
N LYS A 54 -3.17 -8.16 -11.92
CA LYS A 54 -2.15 -7.29 -12.52
C LYS A 54 -2.27 -5.83 -12.09
N LEU A 55 -2.60 -5.62 -10.81
CA LEU A 55 -2.76 -4.29 -10.24
C LEU A 55 -1.42 -3.81 -9.67
N GLY A 56 -0.90 -2.71 -10.20
CA GLY A 56 0.33 -2.09 -9.69
C GLY A 56 1.61 -2.56 -10.38
N LYS A 57 2.75 -2.27 -9.75
CA LYS A 57 4.09 -2.57 -10.28
C LYS A 57 4.93 -3.28 -9.23
N TYR A 58 5.47 -4.44 -9.57
CA TYR A 58 6.44 -5.13 -8.73
C TYR A 58 7.74 -4.34 -8.61
N ILE A 59 8.24 -4.21 -7.39
CA ILE A 59 9.53 -3.62 -7.04
C ILE A 59 10.22 -4.59 -6.08
N ASP A 60 11.45 -4.97 -6.43
CA ASP A 60 12.32 -5.83 -5.61
C ASP A 60 12.43 -5.30 -4.18
N ASP A 61 12.49 -6.20 -3.20
CA ASP A 61 12.55 -5.93 -1.75
C ASP A 61 11.34 -5.22 -1.12
N TYR A 62 10.38 -4.72 -1.90
CA TYR A 62 9.18 -4.03 -1.40
C TYR A 62 7.88 -4.79 -1.67
N GLY A 63 7.71 -5.36 -2.87
CA GLY A 63 6.46 -6.01 -3.29
C GLY A 63 5.74 -5.22 -4.39
N ILE A 64 4.40 -5.22 -4.37
CA ILE A 64 3.60 -4.60 -5.44
C ILE A 64 3.23 -3.17 -5.05
N MET A 65 3.79 -2.18 -5.73
CA MET A 65 3.42 -0.78 -5.58
C MET A 65 2.04 -0.51 -6.19
N VAL A 66 1.08 -0.08 -5.40
CA VAL A 66 -0.33 0.04 -5.81
C VAL A 66 -0.81 1.47 -6.00
N TYR A 67 -0.35 2.41 -5.17
CA TYR A 67 -0.65 3.83 -5.28
C TYR A 67 0.35 4.70 -4.50
N SER A 68 0.26 6.02 -4.68
CA SER A 68 1.03 7.02 -3.94
C SER A 68 0.09 8.08 -3.36
N PHE A 69 0.48 8.71 -2.25
CA PHE A 69 -0.29 9.77 -1.60
C PHE A 69 0.63 10.85 -0.98
N GLY A 70 0.06 12.02 -0.68
CA GLY A 70 0.78 13.17 -0.15
C GLY A 70 1.13 13.05 1.33
N ASN A 71 2.04 13.91 1.81
CA ASN A 71 2.39 14.02 3.23
C ASN A 71 1.36 14.79 4.08
N ASP A 72 0.43 15.45 3.42
CA ASP A 72 -0.56 16.35 3.99
C ASP A 72 -1.84 15.65 4.45
N ILE A 73 -1.82 14.32 4.50
CA ILE A 73 -2.94 13.51 4.95
C ILE A 73 -2.72 12.94 6.34
N ASP A 74 -3.81 12.76 7.07
CA ASP A 74 -3.81 12.03 8.34
C ASP A 74 -4.07 10.52 8.18
N ASP A 75 -4.07 9.82 9.31
CA ASP A 75 -4.27 8.37 9.38
C ASP A 75 -5.65 7.94 8.84
N ASP A 76 -6.70 8.72 9.11
CA ASP A 76 -8.06 8.40 8.66
C ASP A 76 -8.18 8.60 7.15
N GLU A 77 -7.58 9.66 6.62
CA GLU A 77 -7.50 9.90 5.18
C GLU A 77 -6.69 8.82 4.46
N ALA A 78 -5.58 8.36 5.04
CA ALA A 78 -4.78 7.26 4.48
C ALA A 78 -5.61 5.96 4.37
N ARG A 79 -6.41 5.64 5.40
CA ARG A 79 -7.32 4.49 5.40
C ARG A 79 -8.44 4.65 4.37
N ILE A 80 -9.04 5.83 4.25
CA ILE A 80 -10.05 6.12 3.21
C ILE A 80 -9.48 5.96 1.80
N ILE A 81 -8.22 6.36 1.56
CA ILE A 81 -7.57 6.15 0.27
C ILE A 81 -7.40 4.66 -0.02
N PHE A 82 -6.96 3.89 0.97
CA PHE A 82 -6.80 2.44 0.81
C PHE A 82 -8.14 1.75 0.53
N GLU A 83 -9.17 2.05 1.32
CA GLU A 83 -10.52 1.54 1.13
C GLU A 83 -11.06 1.87 -0.28
N LYS A 84 -10.91 3.12 -0.72
CA LYS A 84 -11.30 3.54 -2.09
C LYS A 84 -10.55 2.74 -3.16
N TRP A 85 -9.26 2.46 -2.94
CA TRP A 85 -8.48 1.65 -3.86
C TRP A 85 -8.99 0.20 -3.89
N LEU A 86 -9.30 -0.40 -2.74
CA LEU A 86 -9.85 -1.75 -2.65
C LEU A 86 -11.19 -1.87 -3.41
N LYS A 87 -12.14 -0.96 -3.11
CA LYS A 87 -13.47 -0.92 -3.72
C LYS A 87 -13.41 -0.67 -5.22
N LYS A 88 -12.55 0.27 -5.66
CA LYS A 88 -12.37 0.58 -7.09
C LYS A 88 -11.91 -0.63 -7.89
N ASN A 89 -11.10 -1.50 -7.28
CA ASN A 89 -10.57 -2.68 -7.93
C ASN A 89 -11.43 -3.94 -7.71
N GLY A 90 -12.54 -3.87 -6.95
CA GLY A 90 -13.39 -5.03 -6.66
C GLY A 90 -12.70 -6.08 -5.77
N ILE A 91 -11.80 -5.62 -4.90
CA ILE A 91 -11.14 -6.49 -3.92
C ILE A 91 -12.07 -6.73 -2.73
N VAL A 92 -12.75 -5.67 -2.29
CA VAL A 92 -13.81 -5.63 -1.28
C VAL A 92 -15.10 -5.12 -1.90
#